data_AF-A0A2J7ZUS9-F1
#
_entry.id   AF-A0A2J7ZUS9-F1
#
_cell.length_a   1.000
_cell.length_b   1.000
_cell.length_c   1.000
_cell.angle_alpha   90.00
_cell.angle_beta   90.00
_cell.angle_gamma   90.00
#
_symmetry.space_group_name_H-M   'P 1'
#
loop_
_entity.id
_entity.type
_entity.pdbx_description
1 polymer ?
#
loop_
_entity_poly.entity_id
_entity_poly.type
_entity_poly.pdbx_seq_one_letter_code
_entity_poly.pdbx_strand_id
1 'polypeptide(L)'
;MGLMQGRWSCRRLVAGSSIARRAATDTAPLSTRDALAAASNAPSPLRATASRAALPERGLGASTLAAPHAPPPEAADGLASPAPDYPHVSVMLREVLAAFQPVALRVFLDGTLGAGGHSAALVAAHPEMRSLFGIDLDPTAHALAGPRIAAAAAGREEELAVRLLHGNYRDLHTLLSTLSGPRPRPDGILLDLGVSSMQIDTAERGFSFMRDGPLDMRMDPSASISAEELLNSWSEADLGRIIRDYGEEKLWKVVAKRLVQARELEPIRTTHQLAKAVGHTQIGGKLGRGGRGPGKGEGKGKGVHPATRTFQALRIAVNDELGKLEEALPYAIEALAPGGRLAVISFHSLEDRIVKHAFCRAIGKPTPEQEPLTYGPGKYDFLEALEASKVATLVTRKPSLPSDDECAANPRARSAKLRVLQKL
;
A
#
# COMPACT_ATOMS: atom_id res chain seq x y z
N MET A 1 35.48 -36.27 2.73
CA MET A 1 35.62 -35.07 3.58
C MET A 1 34.64 -34.02 3.07
N GLY A 2 33.74 -33.60 3.95
CA GLY A 2 32.51 -32.89 3.58
C GLY A 2 32.71 -31.40 3.26
N LEU A 3 31.86 -30.92 2.36
CA LEU A 3 31.65 -29.50 2.07
C LEU A 3 30.15 -29.21 2.30
N MET A 4 29.88 -28.48 3.38
CA MET A 4 28.55 -27.97 3.70
C MET A 4 28.20 -26.82 2.74
N GLN A 5 27.21 -27.03 1.88
CA GLN A 5 26.51 -25.96 1.16
C GLN A 5 25.30 -25.52 1.98
N GLY A 6 25.37 -24.33 2.58
CA GLY A 6 24.22 -23.68 3.20
C GLY A 6 23.33 -23.03 2.14
N ARG A 7 22.26 -23.71 1.72
CA ARG A 7 21.18 -23.12 0.90
C ARG A 7 20.11 -22.55 1.83
N TRP A 8 19.87 -21.25 1.77
CA TRP A 8 18.65 -20.63 2.28
C TRP A 8 17.58 -20.69 1.19
N SER A 9 16.76 -21.76 1.20
CA SER A 9 15.47 -21.74 0.51
C SER A 9 14.38 -21.59 1.56
N CYS A 10 13.65 -20.47 1.53
CA CYS A 10 12.39 -20.33 2.24
C CYS A 10 11.38 -21.27 1.56
N ARG A 11 11.32 -22.53 2.00
CA ARG A 11 10.29 -23.47 1.57
C ARG A 11 9.03 -23.24 2.39
N ARG A 12 7.94 -23.02 1.66
CA ARG A 12 6.53 -23.16 2.05
C ARG A 12 6.32 -24.14 3.20
N LEU A 13 5.66 -23.69 4.26
CA LEU A 13 4.91 -24.53 5.18
C LEU A 13 3.54 -23.89 5.43
N VAL A 14 2.65 -24.05 4.45
CA VAL A 14 1.21 -24.20 4.72
C VAL A 14 0.80 -25.48 4.00
N ALA A 15 0.93 -26.61 4.68
CA ALA A 15 0.32 -27.87 4.29
C ALA A 15 -0.38 -28.39 5.53
N GLY A 16 -1.71 -28.25 5.52
CA GLY A 16 -2.61 -28.70 6.57
C GLY A 16 -2.59 -30.21 6.72
N SER A 17 -2.72 -30.63 7.98
CA SER A 17 -3.02 -31.97 8.44
C SER A 17 -4.36 -32.44 7.87
N SER A 18 -4.32 -33.40 6.94
CA SER A 18 -5.50 -34.10 6.44
C SER A 18 -5.93 -35.19 7.42
N ILE A 19 -7.11 -35.04 8.03
CA ILE A 19 -7.85 -36.17 8.60
C ILE A 19 -8.88 -36.62 7.56
N ALA A 20 -8.72 -37.87 7.16
CA ALA A 20 -9.50 -38.54 6.14
C ALA A 20 -10.98 -38.72 6.53
N ARG A 21 -11.87 -38.65 5.53
CA ARG A 21 -13.09 -39.47 5.46
C ARG A 21 -13.52 -39.62 4.00
N ARG A 22 -13.43 -40.85 3.49
CA ARG A 22 -14.03 -41.32 2.22
C ARG A 22 -15.44 -41.82 2.49
N ALA A 23 -16.38 -41.52 1.61
CA ALA A 23 -17.41 -42.46 1.15
C ALA A 23 -17.95 -42.00 -0.21
N ALA A 24 -18.19 -42.98 -1.09
CA ALA A 24 -18.41 -42.87 -2.53
C ALA A 24 -19.89 -42.62 -2.90
N THR A 25 -20.15 -42.13 -4.12
CA THR A 25 -20.73 -42.93 -5.24
C THR A 25 -20.96 -42.10 -6.52
N ASP A 26 -20.87 -42.83 -7.64
CA ASP A 26 -21.04 -42.48 -9.06
C ASP A 26 -22.26 -41.63 -9.45
N THR A 27 -22.11 -40.81 -10.50
CA THR A 27 -22.63 -41.12 -11.87
C THR A 27 -22.33 -39.98 -12.85
N ALA A 28 -22.06 -40.36 -14.10
CA ALA A 28 -21.61 -39.52 -15.22
C ALA A 28 -22.79 -39.07 -16.13
N PRO A 29 -22.59 -38.39 -17.29
CA PRO A 29 -23.34 -37.18 -17.64
C PRO A 29 -24.32 -37.36 -18.81
N LEU A 30 -25.18 -36.34 -19.04
CA LEU A 30 -26.02 -36.25 -20.24
C LEU A 30 -25.80 -34.95 -21.03
N SER A 31 -26.02 -35.11 -22.33
CA SER A 31 -25.51 -34.36 -23.47
C SER A 31 -26.36 -33.17 -23.93
N THR A 32 -25.68 -32.31 -24.68
CA THR A 32 -26.16 -31.39 -25.73
C THR A 32 -27.43 -31.82 -26.51
N ARG A 33 -28.32 -30.86 -26.82
CA ARG A 33 -28.70 -30.49 -28.21
C ARG A 33 -29.74 -29.36 -28.34
N ASP A 34 -29.63 -28.70 -29.50
CA ASP A 34 -30.59 -27.88 -30.29
C ASP A 34 -30.86 -26.43 -29.83
N ALA A 35 -30.51 -25.35 -30.55
CA ALA A 35 -30.44 -24.94 -31.97
C ALA A 35 -31.73 -24.28 -32.53
N LEU A 36 -31.59 -22.97 -32.82
CA LEU A 36 -32.03 -22.20 -34.00
C LEU A 36 -33.53 -22.09 -34.37
N ALA A 37 -34.02 -20.84 -34.37
CA ALA A 37 -34.86 -20.17 -35.40
C ALA A 37 -35.27 -18.79 -34.82
N ALA A 38 -35.41 -17.66 -35.52
CA ALA A 38 -35.17 -17.20 -36.88
C ALA A 38 -35.33 -15.65 -36.85
N ALA A 39 -34.51 -14.95 -37.64
CA ALA A 39 -34.87 -13.87 -38.57
C ALA A 39 -36.32 -13.32 -38.50
N SER A 40 -36.67 -12.05 -38.67
CA SER A 40 -36.08 -10.87 -39.32
C SER A 40 -37.17 -9.80 -39.29
N ASN A 41 -36.83 -8.50 -39.28
CA ASN A 41 -37.43 -7.44 -40.12
C ASN A 41 -37.18 -6.05 -39.54
N ALA A 42 -36.32 -5.29 -40.21
CA ALA A 42 -36.44 -3.84 -40.31
C ALA A 42 -37.26 -3.52 -41.58
N PRO A 43 -37.89 -2.34 -41.65
CA PRO A 43 -37.24 -1.27 -42.42
C PRO A 43 -37.45 0.16 -41.85
N SER A 44 -36.45 1.03 -42.08
CA SER A 44 -36.57 2.49 -42.13
C SER A 44 -37.18 2.93 -43.49
N PRO A 45 -37.27 4.22 -43.90
CA PRO A 45 -36.99 5.51 -43.24
C PRO A 45 -38.09 6.58 -43.48
N LEU A 46 -37.92 7.81 -42.97
CA LEU A 46 -38.24 9.06 -43.69
C LEU A 46 -37.72 10.33 -42.97
N ARG A 47 -37.27 11.28 -43.79
CA ARG A 47 -36.69 12.62 -43.54
C ARG A 47 -37.69 13.62 -42.95
N ALA A 48 -37.21 14.68 -42.27
CA ALA A 48 -37.11 16.06 -42.82
C ALA A 48 -36.97 17.19 -41.76
N THR A 49 -35.91 18.00 -41.94
CA THR A 49 -35.83 19.49 -41.94
C THR A 49 -36.18 20.37 -40.72
N ALA A 50 -35.12 20.98 -40.18
CA ALA A 50 -34.76 22.43 -40.20
C ALA A 50 -35.52 23.51 -39.39
N SER A 51 -34.68 24.46 -38.90
CA SER A 51 -34.89 25.93 -38.74
C SER A 51 -35.06 26.41 -37.28
N ARG A 52 -34.56 27.57 -36.80
CA ARG A 52 -33.51 28.57 -37.13
C ARG A 52 -33.64 29.69 -36.06
N ALA A 53 -32.49 30.20 -35.58
CA ALA A 53 -32.15 31.56 -35.06
C ALA A 53 -33.17 32.44 -34.27
N ALA A 54 -32.69 33.13 -33.21
CA ALA A 54 -32.30 34.57 -33.25
C ALA A 54 -32.27 35.27 -31.85
N LEU A 55 -31.17 35.97 -31.58
CA LEU A 55 -31.03 37.21 -30.76
C LEU A 55 -31.38 38.44 -31.67
N PRO A 56 -31.57 39.71 -31.22
CA PRO A 56 -30.75 40.48 -30.26
C PRO A 56 -31.47 41.61 -29.47
N GLU A 57 -30.73 42.44 -28.71
CA GLU A 57 -30.74 43.94 -28.78
C GLU A 57 -29.92 44.60 -27.64
N ARG A 58 -29.43 45.82 -27.90
CA ARG A 58 -28.49 46.65 -27.11
C ARG A 58 -29.20 47.81 -26.39
N GLY A 59 -28.50 48.47 -25.44
CA GLY A 59 -28.71 49.92 -25.19
C GLY A 59 -28.18 50.53 -23.87
N LEU A 60 -27.13 51.37 -23.97
CA LEU A 60 -26.88 52.72 -23.36
C LEU A 60 -27.08 52.93 -21.83
N GLY A 61 -26.30 53.71 -21.04
CA GLY A 61 -25.15 54.61 -21.21
C GLY A 61 -24.83 55.38 -19.88
N ALA A 62 -23.56 55.80 -19.72
CA ALA A 62 -22.97 56.93 -18.95
C ALA A 62 -23.28 57.21 -17.44
N SER A 63 -22.23 57.27 -16.60
CA SER A 63 -21.65 58.53 -16.05
C SER A 63 -20.68 58.28 -14.87
N THR A 64 -19.57 59.00 -14.91
CA THR A 64 -18.42 59.14 -13.99
C THR A 64 -18.73 59.57 -12.56
N LEU A 65 -17.94 59.10 -11.58
CA LEU A 65 -17.43 59.88 -10.44
C LEU A 65 -16.14 59.24 -9.85
N ALA A 66 -15.30 60.09 -9.27
CA ALA A 66 -13.86 59.96 -9.06
C ALA A 66 -13.38 58.99 -7.95
N ALA A 67 -12.11 58.58 -8.08
CA ALA A 67 -11.31 57.78 -7.15
C ALA A 67 -11.00 58.51 -5.81
N PRO A 68 -10.48 57.78 -4.80
CA PRO A 68 -9.03 57.81 -4.61
C PRO A 68 -8.36 56.50 -4.15
N HIS A 69 -7.10 56.37 -4.56
CA HIS A 69 -5.98 55.62 -3.97
C HIS A 69 -6.09 54.09 -3.71
N ALA A 70 -5.47 53.32 -4.61
CA ALA A 70 -5.08 51.93 -4.41
C ALA A 70 -3.73 51.82 -3.67
N PRO A 71 -3.57 50.90 -2.70
CA PRO A 71 -2.26 50.41 -2.26
C PRO A 71 -1.70 49.35 -3.25
N PRO A 72 -0.38 49.08 -3.27
CA PRO A 72 0.26 48.18 -4.23
C PRO A 72 -0.16 46.71 -4.03
N PRO A 73 -0.02 45.83 -5.04
CA PRO A 73 -0.49 44.46 -4.96
C PRO A 73 0.43 43.65 -4.03
N GLU A 74 -0.10 43.24 -2.88
CA GLU A 74 0.48 42.15 -2.11
C GLU A 74 0.34 40.83 -2.88
N ALA A 75 1.41 40.04 -2.78
CA ALA A 75 1.59 38.79 -3.48
C ALA A 75 0.42 37.83 -3.26
N ALA A 76 0.02 37.15 -4.34
CA ALA A 76 -0.93 36.06 -4.32
C ALA A 76 -0.39 34.90 -3.48
N ASP A 77 -0.73 34.89 -2.20
CA ASP A 77 -0.62 33.72 -1.33
C ASP A 77 -2.04 33.38 -0.90
N GLY A 78 -2.61 32.35 -1.54
CA GLY A 78 -4.06 32.12 -1.43
C GLY A 78 -4.59 30.95 -2.25
N LEU A 79 -3.88 29.83 -2.31
CA LEU A 79 -4.53 28.55 -2.59
C LEU A 79 -5.19 28.04 -1.30
N ALA A 80 -6.27 28.71 -0.90
CA ALA A 80 -7.15 28.22 0.15
C ALA A 80 -8.08 27.15 -0.45
N SER A 81 -7.81 25.89 -0.13
CA SER A 81 -8.68 24.75 -0.41
C SER A 81 -10.05 24.91 0.26
N PRO A 82 -11.15 24.56 -0.43
CA PRO A 82 -12.31 23.98 0.23
C PRO A 82 -12.45 22.54 -0.25
N ALA A 83 -11.62 21.64 0.28
CA ALA A 83 -11.93 20.20 0.19
C ALA A 83 -12.87 19.86 1.35
N PRO A 84 -13.85 18.95 1.17
CA PRO A 84 -14.64 18.43 2.29
C PRO A 84 -13.70 17.91 3.38
N ASP A 85 -14.07 18.04 4.65
CA ASP A 85 -13.37 17.45 5.79
C ASP A 85 -13.37 15.92 5.67
N TYR A 86 -12.42 15.40 4.88
CA TYR A 86 -12.07 14.00 4.91
C TYR A 86 -11.18 13.78 6.12
N PRO A 87 -11.54 12.89 7.07
CA PRO A 87 -10.82 12.74 8.35
C PRO A 87 -9.37 12.24 8.22
N HIS A 88 -8.83 12.08 7.01
CA HIS A 88 -7.52 11.47 6.76
C HIS A 88 -6.75 12.16 5.61
N VAL A 89 -5.54 12.63 5.96
CA VAL A 89 -4.53 13.14 5.04
C VAL A 89 -3.65 11.98 4.58
N SER A 90 -3.53 11.80 3.26
CA SER A 90 -2.62 10.83 2.65
C SER A 90 -1.17 11.15 2.98
N VAL A 91 -0.40 10.13 3.38
CA VAL A 91 1.03 10.27 3.70
C VAL A 91 1.82 10.56 2.42
N MET A 92 2.76 11.51 2.51
CA MET A 92 3.66 11.91 1.42
C MET A 92 2.92 12.31 0.13
N LEU A 93 1.73 12.92 0.27
CA LEU A 93 0.87 13.26 -0.87
C LEU A 93 1.58 14.16 -1.88
N ARG A 94 2.33 15.16 -1.39
CA ARG A 94 3.07 16.11 -2.24
C ARG A 94 4.18 15.41 -3.02
N GLU A 95 4.92 14.54 -2.37
CA GLU A 95 6.02 13.77 -2.97
C GLU A 95 5.49 12.77 -4.00
N VAL A 96 4.33 12.16 -3.76
CA VAL A 96 3.64 11.30 -4.73
C VAL A 96 3.21 12.11 -5.96
N LEU A 97 2.57 13.26 -5.79
CA LEU A 97 2.18 14.13 -6.91
C LEU A 97 3.41 14.55 -7.73
N ALA A 98 4.49 14.97 -7.07
CA ALA A 98 5.74 15.33 -7.73
C ALA A 98 6.38 14.13 -8.47
N ALA A 99 6.24 12.92 -7.92
CA ALA A 99 6.74 11.71 -8.54
C ALA A 99 5.99 11.34 -9.83
N PHE A 100 4.74 11.74 -10.00
CA PHE A 100 3.97 11.45 -11.22
C PHE A 100 3.82 12.63 -12.18
N GLN A 101 4.07 13.87 -11.74
CA GLN A 101 3.94 15.08 -12.55
C GLN A 101 4.64 15.01 -13.95
N PRO A 102 5.84 14.41 -14.11
CA PRO A 102 6.50 14.32 -15.41
C PRO A 102 5.94 13.23 -16.35
N VAL A 103 4.95 12.45 -15.91
CA VAL A 103 4.37 11.32 -16.66
C VAL A 103 2.97 11.71 -17.12
N ALA A 104 2.65 11.48 -18.39
CA ALA A 104 1.28 11.59 -18.89
C ALA A 104 0.47 10.41 -18.36
N LEU A 105 -0.28 10.62 -17.27
CA LEU A 105 -0.82 9.55 -16.43
C LEU A 105 -2.20 9.09 -16.93
N ARG A 106 -2.28 8.58 -18.16
CA ARG A 106 -3.54 8.19 -18.82
C ARG A 106 -4.18 6.97 -18.15
N VAL A 107 -3.37 6.02 -17.72
CA VAL A 107 -3.77 4.82 -16.99
C VAL A 107 -3.03 4.77 -15.67
N PHE A 108 -3.76 4.88 -14.57
CA PHE A 108 -3.19 4.81 -13.23
C PHE A 108 -3.71 3.61 -12.45
N LEU A 109 -2.84 3.01 -11.66
CA LEU A 109 -3.19 1.94 -10.75
C LEU A 109 -2.76 2.28 -9.32
N ASP A 110 -3.72 2.27 -8.42
CA ASP A 110 -3.50 2.38 -6.99
C ASP A 110 -3.68 0.99 -6.37
N GLY A 111 -2.58 0.34 -5.98
CA GLY A 111 -2.60 -1.02 -5.45
C GLY A 111 -3.03 -1.09 -3.98
N THR A 112 -3.21 0.05 -3.33
CA THR A 112 -3.49 0.18 -1.89
C THR A 112 -4.46 1.35 -1.71
N LEU A 113 -5.62 1.23 -2.37
CA LEU A 113 -6.53 2.36 -2.60
C LEU A 113 -6.93 3.09 -1.31
N GLY A 114 -7.17 2.36 -0.22
CA GLY A 114 -7.63 2.91 1.04
C GLY A 114 -8.86 3.79 0.85
N ALA A 115 -8.89 4.95 1.50
CA ALA A 115 -9.97 5.92 1.34
C ALA A 115 -9.87 6.76 0.04
N GLY A 116 -9.01 6.39 -0.91
CA GLY A 116 -8.86 7.05 -2.21
C GLY A 116 -8.18 8.42 -2.16
N GLY A 117 -7.38 8.71 -1.12
CA GLY A 117 -6.76 10.03 -0.95
C GLY A 117 -5.71 10.37 -2.01
N HIS A 118 -4.77 9.46 -2.27
CA HIS A 118 -3.78 9.64 -3.34
C HIS A 118 -4.42 9.58 -4.72
N SER A 119 -5.28 8.58 -4.95
CA SER A 119 -6.06 8.45 -6.19
C SER A 119 -6.84 9.73 -6.55
N ALA A 120 -7.59 10.30 -5.61
CA ALA A 120 -8.35 11.54 -5.87
C ALA A 120 -7.43 12.74 -6.19
N ALA A 121 -6.30 12.88 -5.49
CA ALA A 121 -5.36 13.95 -5.78
C ALA A 121 -4.69 13.80 -7.14
N LEU A 122 -4.31 12.57 -7.52
CA LEU A 122 -3.73 12.29 -8.83
C LEU A 122 -4.73 12.46 -9.96
N VAL A 123 -5.99 12.07 -9.75
CA VAL A 123 -7.09 12.36 -10.69
C VAL A 123 -7.20 13.87 -10.92
N ALA A 124 -7.23 14.68 -9.86
CA ALA A 124 -7.32 16.13 -9.99
C ALA A 124 -6.08 16.75 -10.68
N ALA A 125 -4.88 16.22 -10.42
CA ALA A 125 -3.63 16.72 -11.00
C ALA A 125 -3.40 16.29 -12.46
N HIS A 126 -4.06 15.20 -12.91
CA HIS A 126 -3.90 14.62 -14.25
C HIS A 126 -5.24 14.59 -15.00
N PRO A 127 -5.68 15.71 -15.59
CA PRO A 127 -6.92 15.78 -16.39
C PRO A 127 -6.89 14.88 -17.63
N GLU A 128 -5.71 14.44 -18.08
CA GLU A 128 -5.52 13.48 -19.16
C GLU A 128 -5.76 12.01 -18.75
N MET A 129 -5.94 11.73 -17.46
CA MET A 129 -6.24 10.38 -16.96
C MET A 129 -7.58 9.87 -17.53
N ARG A 130 -7.56 8.67 -18.11
CA ARG A 130 -8.72 8.00 -18.70
C ARG A 130 -9.17 6.77 -17.92
N SER A 131 -8.26 6.14 -17.20
CA SER A 131 -8.57 4.94 -16.43
C SER A 131 -7.84 4.92 -15.10
N LEU A 132 -8.60 4.63 -14.05
CA LEU A 132 -8.11 4.41 -12.70
C LEU A 132 -8.50 3.00 -12.25
N PHE A 133 -7.51 2.22 -11.84
CA PHE A 133 -7.72 0.91 -11.20
C PHE A 133 -7.33 1.01 -9.73
N GLY A 134 -8.28 0.87 -8.83
CA GLY A 134 -8.03 0.86 -7.38
C GLY A 134 -8.17 -0.55 -6.82
N ILE A 135 -7.14 -1.05 -6.13
CA ILE A 135 -7.14 -2.37 -5.49
C ILE A 135 -7.11 -2.18 -3.97
N ASP A 136 -7.99 -2.87 -3.26
CA ASP A 136 -7.92 -3.00 -1.80
C ASP A 136 -8.54 -4.32 -1.33
N LEU A 137 -8.08 -4.81 -0.18
CA LEU A 137 -8.65 -5.99 0.50
C LEU A 137 -9.84 -5.62 1.37
N ASP A 138 -9.92 -4.37 1.83
CA ASP A 138 -10.97 -3.92 2.72
C ASP A 138 -12.15 -3.34 1.93
N PRO A 139 -13.34 -3.97 1.95
CA PRO A 139 -14.50 -3.47 1.20
C PRO A 139 -14.95 -2.07 1.68
N THR A 140 -14.63 -1.68 2.92
CA THR A 140 -14.92 -0.33 3.42
C THR A 140 -14.08 0.74 2.73
N ALA A 141 -12.86 0.40 2.30
CA ALA A 141 -11.98 1.28 1.53
C ALA A 141 -12.67 1.73 0.23
N HIS A 142 -13.26 0.77 -0.51
CA HIS A 142 -13.96 1.04 -1.76
C HIS A 142 -15.17 1.97 -1.57
N ALA A 143 -15.95 1.76 -0.51
CA ALA A 143 -17.12 2.58 -0.19
C ALA A 143 -16.76 4.05 0.05
N LEU A 144 -15.56 4.31 0.60
CA LEU A 144 -15.06 5.66 0.89
C LEU A 144 -14.33 6.28 -0.30
N ALA A 145 -13.55 5.48 -1.03
CA ALA A 145 -12.78 5.94 -2.18
C ALA A 145 -13.66 6.37 -3.35
N GLY A 146 -14.71 5.61 -3.66
CA GLY A 146 -15.58 5.86 -4.82
C GLY A 146 -16.13 7.29 -4.88
N PRO A 147 -16.86 7.78 -3.86
CA PRO A 147 -17.36 9.14 -3.83
C PRO A 147 -16.27 10.22 -3.89
N ARG A 148 -15.13 9.98 -3.22
CA ARG A 148 -14.00 10.93 -3.20
C ARG A 148 -13.36 11.08 -4.58
N ILE A 149 -13.18 9.96 -5.28
CA ILE A 149 -12.65 9.94 -6.66
C ILE A 149 -13.65 10.58 -7.62
N ALA A 150 -14.94 10.26 -7.49
CA ALA A 150 -15.99 10.85 -8.32
C ALA A 150 -16.04 12.39 -8.17
N ALA A 151 -15.92 12.89 -6.94
CA ALA A 151 -15.84 14.33 -6.68
C ALA A 151 -14.59 14.96 -7.32
N ALA A 152 -13.43 14.31 -7.23
CA ALA A 152 -12.20 14.79 -7.88
C ALA A 152 -12.28 14.73 -9.42
N ALA A 153 -13.10 13.85 -9.97
CA ALA A 153 -13.33 13.73 -11.40
C ALA A 153 -14.47 14.64 -11.93
N ALA A 154 -15.16 15.36 -11.05
CA ALA A 154 -16.28 16.21 -11.44
C ALA A 154 -15.80 17.35 -12.35
N GLY A 155 -16.48 17.56 -13.48
CA GLY A 155 -16.20 18.65 -14.41
C GLY A 155 -15.04 18.38 -15.39
N ARG A 156 -14.51 17.16 -15.46
CA ARG A 156 -13.54 16.77 -16.50
C ARG A 156 -14.20 16.77 -17.88
N GLU A 157 -13.42 17.13 -18.90
CA GLU A 157 -13.85 17.07 -20.31
C GLU A 157 -14.00 15.63 -20.80
N GLU A 158 -13.06 14.75 -20.44
CA GLU A 158 -13.11 13.31 -20.72
C GLU A 158 -13.56 12.53 -19.49
N GLU A 159 -14.44 11.55 -19.69
CA GLU A 159 -14.92 10.66 -18.64
C GLU A 159 -13.78 9.78 -18.09
N LEU A 160 -13.66 9.71 -16.76
CA LEU A 160 -12.72 8.84 -16.09
C LEU A 160 -13.36 7.47 -15.83
N ALA A 161 -12.82 6.42 -16.46
CA ALA A 161 -13.24 5.05 -16.15
C ALA A 161 -12.58 4.57 -14.85
N VAL A 162 -13.35 4.50 -13.77
CA VAL A 162 -12.90 4.00 -12.46
C VAL A 162 -13.30 2.54 -12.27
N ARG A 163 -12.34 1.69 -11.91
CA ARG A 163 -12.59 0.29 -11.55
C ARG A 163 -12.01 -0.03 -10.19
N LEU A 164 -12.88 -0.40 -9.25
CA LEU A 164 -12.49 -0.83 -7.90
C LEU A 164 -12.46 -2.35 -7.86
N LEU A 165 -11.30 -2.92 -7.62
CA LEU A 165 -11.01 -4.35 -7.70
C LEU A 165 -10.76 -4.88 -6.29
N HIS A 166 -11.66 -5.72 -5.79
CA HIS A 166 -11.48 -6.34 -4.47
C HIS A 166 -10.42 -7.44 -4.56
N GLY A 167 -9.33 -7.28 -3.84
CA GLY A 167 -8.22 -8.22 -3.88
C GLY A 167 -6.94 -7.65 -3.29
N ASN A 168 -5.87 -8.44 -3.32
CA ASN A 168 -4.57 -8.01 -2.86
C ASN A 168 -3.70 -7.52 -4.03
N TYR A 169 -2.87 -6.51 -3.81
CA TYR A 169 -1.93 -6.02 -4.83
C TYR A 169 -0.95 -7.11 -5.33
N ARG A 170 -0.69 -8.17 -4.57
CA ARG A 170 0.09 -9.32 -5.05
C ARG A 170 -0.55 -10.02 -6.24
N ASP A 171 -1.88 -9.99 -6.31
CA ASP A 171 -2.68 -10.65 -7.33
C ASP A 171 -2.92 -9.71 -8.53
N LEU A 172 -2.21 -8.57 -8.60
CA LEU A 172 -2.29 -7.57 -9.66
C LEU A 172 -2.34 -8.19 -11.05
N HIS A 173 -1.47 -9.17 -11.32
CA HIS A 173 -1.44 -9.85 -12.62
C HIS A 173 -2.80 -10.49 -12.96
N THR A 174 -3.38 -11.21 -12.01
CA THR A 174 -4.65 -11.91 -12.16
C THR A 174 -5.81 -10.91 -12.23
N LEU A 175 -5.84 -9.94 -11.32
CA LEU A 175 -6.88 -8.90 -11.26
C LEU A 175 -6.95 -8.07 -12.54
N LEU A 176 -5.81 -7.74 -13.16
CA LEU A 176 -5.81 -7.05 -14.45
C LEU A 176 -6.20 -7.96 -15.63
N SER A 177 -6.06 -9.27 -15.48
CA SER A 177 -6.41 -10.25 -16.53
C SER A 177 -7.91 -10.60 -16.54
N THR A 178 -8.65 -10.34 -15.45
CA THR A 178 -10.11 -10.53 -15.42
C THR A 178 -10.87 -9.41 -16.13
N LEU A 179 -10.19 -8.31 -16.46
CA LEU A 179 -10.78 -7.19 -17.18
C LEU A 179 -11.06 -7.58 -18.62
N SER A 180 -12.25 -7.22 -19.12
CA SER A 180 -12.57 -7.39 -20.54
C SER A 180 -11.72 -6.44 -21.39
N GLY A 181 -11.08 -6.98 -22.44
CA GLY A 181 -10.28 -6.22 -23.40
C GLY A 181 -8.77 -6.48 -23.28
N PRO A 182 -7.93 -5.69 -23.98
CA PRO A 182 -6.49 -5.81 -23.86
C PRO A 182 -6.05 -5.45 -22.44
N ARG A 183 -5.10 -6.22 -21.91
CA ARG A 183 -4.55 -5.99 -20.57
C ARG A 183 -3.97 -4.57 -20.48
N PRO A 184 -4.41 -3.73 -19.53
CA PRO A 184 -3.89 -2.39 -19.40
C PRO A 184 -2.40 -2.40 -19.06
N ARG A 185 -1.69 -1.39 -19.55
CA ARG A 185 -0.31 -1.07 -19.20
C ARG A 185 -0.34 0.27 -18.47
N PRO A 186 -0.28 0.30 -17.13
CA PRO A 186 -0.36 1.55 -16.39
C PRO A 186 0.85 2.45 -16.68
N ASP A 187 0.59 3.75 -16.85
CA ASP A 187 1.61 4.80 -16.88
C ASP A 187 2.14 5.07 -15.47
N GLY A 188 1.34 4.77 -14.43
CA GLY A 188 1.76 4.82 -13.06
C GLY A 188 1.14 3.74 -12.19
N ILE A 189 1.93 3.28 -11.22
CA ILE A 189 1.48 2.38 -10.15
C ILE A 189 1.91 2.99 -8.81
N LEU A 190 0.99 3.07 -7.85
CA LEU A 190 1.29 3.42 -6.46
C LEU A 190 1.03 2.22 -5.54
N LEU A 191 1.95 1.98 -4.62
CA LEU A 191 1.79 1.08 -3.47
C LEU A 191 2.13 1.85 -2.19
N ASP A 192 1.11 2.25 -1.43
CA ASP A 192 1.20 2.83 -0.08
C ASP A 192 1.06 1.71 0.96
N LEU A 193 2.20 1.18 1.41
CA LEU A 193 2.24 -0.06 2.19
C LEU A 193 1.75 0.13 3.63
N GLY A 194 1.48 -0.98 4.31
CA GLY A 194 1.04 -0.97 5.71
C GLY A 194 -0.47 -0.83 5.85
N VAL A 195 -0.88 -0.23 6.97
CA VAL A 195 -2.29 -0.18 7.39
C VAL A 195 -2.88 1.21 7.16
N SER A 196 -4.14 1.25 6.73
CA SER A 196 -4.84 2.51 6.56
C SER A 196 -5.08 3.17 7.93
N SER A 197 -5.20 4.51 7.94
CA SER A 197 -5.53 5.23 9.18
C SER A 197 -6.83 4.72 9.80
N MET A 198 -7.82 4.35 8.97
CA MET A 198 -9.10 3.80 9.40
C MET A 198 -8.94 2.49 10.17
N GLN A 199 -8.01 1.62 9.75
CA GLN A 199 -7.70 0.37 10.45
C GLN A 199 -7.04 0.60 11.80
N ILE A 200 -6.15 1.60 11.90
CA ILE A 200 -5.52 1.99 13.18
C ILE A 200 -6.52 2.68 14.11
N ASP A 201 -7.42 3.50 13.54
CA ASP A 201 -8.36 4.33 14.29
C ASP A 201 -9.65 3.60 14.70
N THR A 202 -9.85 2.38 14.22
CA THR A 202 -10.96 1.51 14.63
C THR A 202 -10.42 0.52 15.66
N ALA A 203 -10.74 0.71 16.93
CA ALA A 203 -10.17 -0.09 18.01
C ALA A 203 -10.52 -1.59 17.86
N GLU A 204 -11.70 -1.87 17.32
CA GLU A 204 -12.26 -3.19 17.04
C GLU A 204 -11.41 -3.99 16.04
N ARG A 205 -10.57 -3.33 15.24
CA ARG A 205 -9.64 -3.97 14.30
C ARG A 205 -8.33 -4.44 14.93
N GLY A 206 -8.01 -3.98 16.15
CA GLY A 206 -6.88 -4.50 16.93
C GLY A 206 -5.47 -4.11 16.47
N PHE A 207 -5.32 -3.14 15.56
CA PHE A 207 -4.00 -2.74 15.03
C PHE A 207 -3.18 -1.86 15.97
N SER A 208 -3.80 -1.28 17.00
CA SER A 208 -3.20 -0.29 17.89
C SER A 208 -3.47 -0.64 19.35
N PHE A 209 -2.50 -0.33 20.21
CA PHE A 209 -2.64 -0.38 21.67
C PHE A 209 -2.92 0.99 22.28
N MET A 210 -3.16 2.02 21.46
CA MET A 210 -3.55 3.35 21.95
C MET A 210 -4.99 3.36 22.47
N ARG A 211 -5.83 2.45 21.95
CA ARG A 211 -7.19 2.16 22.40
C ARG A 211 -7.32 0.65 22.53
N ASP A 212 -8.02 0.18 23.56
CA ASP A 212 -8.23 -1.26 23.75
C ASP A 212 -9.20 -1.79 22.71
N GLY A 213 -8.97 -3.02 22.27
CA GLY A 213 -9.86 -3.72 21.37
C GLY A 213 -9.45 -5.19 21.23
N PRO A 214 -10.25 -6.00 20.51
CA PRO A 214 -9.92 -7.38 20.22
C PRO A 214 -8.57 -7.49 19.52
N LEU A 215 -7.80 -8.54 19.82
CA LEU A 215 -6.51 -8.78 19.19
C LEU A 215 -6.70 -9.43 17.81
N ASP A 216 -7.19 -8.66 16.84
CA ASP A 216 -7.50 -9.16 15.49
C ASP A 216 -6.32 -8.97 14.50
N MET A 217 -6.00 -7.73 14.15
CA MET A 217 -4.95 -7.33 13.20
C MET A 217 -5.09 -7.87 11.77
N ARG A 218 -6.20 -8.50 11.38
CA ARG A 218 -6.40 -8.91 9.98
C ARG A 218 -6.80 -7.69 9.14
N MET A 219 -6.08 -7.48 8.03
CA MET A 219 -6.43 -6.49 7.01
C MET A 219 -7.69 -6.94 6.24
N ASP A 220 -7.77 -8.23 5.94
CA ASP A 220 -8.95 -8.90 5.39
C ASP A 220 -9.71 -9.63 6.52
N PRO A 221 -10.90 -9.16 6.94
CA PRO A 221 -11.68 -9.80 7.99
C PRO A 221 -12.07 -11.25 7.71
N SER A 222 -12.01 -11.70 6.45
CA SER A 222 -12.29 -13.09 6.06
C SER A 222 -11.08 -14.03 6.22
N ALA A 223 -9.89 -13.49 6.53
CA ALA A 223 -8.69 -14.30 6.72
C ALA A 223 -8.82 -15.25 7.92
N SER A 224 -8.22 -16.43 7.80
CA SER A 224 -8.48 -17.58 8.68
C SER A 224 -7.80 -17.54 10.05
N ILE A 225 -6.79 -16.68 10.24
CA ILE A 225 -6.02 -16.62 11.49
C ILE A 225 -5.90 -15.15 11.92
N SER A 226 -6.44 -14.84 13.09
CA SER A 226 -6.27 -13.56 13.80
C SER A 226 -4.97 -13.51 14.60
N ALA A 227 -4.57 -12.32 15.05
CA ALA A 227 -3.46 -12.15 15.97
C ALA A 227 -3.68 -12.87 17.32
N GLU A 228 -4.93 -12.91 17.81
CA GLU A 228 -5.32 -13.68 19.00
C GLU A 228 -5.04 -15.16 18.81
N GLU A 229 -5.53 -15.75 17.72
CA GLU A 229 -5.33 -17.17 17.42
C GLU A 229 -3.85 -17.49 17.24
N LEU A 230 -3.13 -16.68 16.47
CA LEU A 230 -1.69 -16.82 16.28
C LEU A 230 -0.95 -16.80 17.62
N LEU A 231 -1.21 -15.76 18.42
CA LEU A 231 -0.52 -15.53 19.68
C LEU A 231 -0.81 -16.64 20.71
N ASN A 232 -2.04 -17.16 20.75
CA ASN A 232 -2.43 -18.16 21.72
C ASN A 232 -2.13 -19.61 21.28
N SER A 233 -1.88 -19.87 19.99
CA SER A 233 -1.65 -21.23 19.48
C SER A 233 -0.21 -21.54 19.05
N TRP A 234 0.57 -20.55 18.60
CA TRP A 234 1.91 -20.81 18.05
C TRP A 234 2.93 -21.21 19.12
N SER A 235 3.98 -21.95 18.74
CA SER A 235 5.04 -22.33 19.67
C SER A 235 5.85 -21.11 20.14
N GLU A 236 6.53 -21.22 21.30
CA GLU A 236 7.46 -20.16 21.75
C GLU A 236 8.52 -19.86 20.70
N ALA A 237 9.02 -20.90 20.01
CA ALA A 237 10.04 -20.78 18.98
C ALA A 237 9.53 -20.00 17.77
N ASP A 238 8.29 -20.24 17.34
CA ASP A 238 7.68 -19.54 16.21
C ASP A 238 7.34 -18.09 16.56
N LEU A 239 6.80 -17.83 17.75
CA LEU A 239 6.60 -16.47 18.25
C LEU A 239 7.93 -15.71 18.35
N GLY A 240 8.97 -16.36 18.89
CA GLY A 240 10.30 -15.78 18.97
C GLY A 240 10.89 -15.44 17.60
N ARG A 241 10.66 -16.30 16.60
CA ARG A 241 11.09 -16.09 15.21
C ARG A 241 10.45 -14.84 14.62
N ILE A 242 9.12 -14.71 14.66
CA ILE A 242 8.45 -13.54 14.08
C ILE A 242 8.80 -12.25 14.83
N ILE A 243 8.93 -12.28 16.15
CA ILE A 243 9.30 -11.10 16.94
C ILE A 243 10.72 -10.64 16.60
N ARG A 244 11.63 -11.59 16.36
CA ARG A 244 13.01 -11.32 15.91
C ARG A 244 13.03 -10.75 14.49
N ASP A 245 12.42 -11.47 13.55
CA ASP A 245 12.60 -11.24 12.12
C ASP A 245 11.69 -10.11 11.60
N TYR A 246 10.43 -10.08 12.04
CA TYR A 246 9.44 -9.09 11.62
C TYR A 246 9.37 -7.87 12.55
N GLY A 247 9.71 -8.05 13.83
CA GLY A 247 9.76 -6.95 14.80
C GLY A 247 11.12 -6.27 14.93
N GLU A 248 12.19 -6.87 14.39
CA GLU A 248 13.59 -6.44 14.62
C GLU A 248 13.88 -6.21 16.13
N GLU A 249 13.29 -7.05 16.99
CA GLU A 249 13.39 -6.93 18.45
C GLU A 249 14.61 -7.68 19.00
N LYS A 250 15.46 -6.99 19.76
CA LYS A 250 16.71 -7.55 20.30
C LYS A 250 16.44 -8.54 21.43
N LEU A 251 15.44 -8.26 22.26
CA LEU A 251 15.01 -9.08 23.39
C LEU A 251 13.94 -10.10 23.00
N TRP A 252 13.86 -10.48 21.73
CA TRP A 252 12.82 -11.35 21.18
C TRP A 252 12.61 -12.64 21.98
N LYS A 253 13.68 -13.27 22.49
CA LYS A 253 13.60 -14.47 23.36
C LYS A 253 12.82 -14.20 24.64
N VAL A 254 13.10 -13.05 25.28
CA VAL A 254 12.46 -12.64 26.54
C VAL A 254 11.00 -12.30 26.30
N VAL A 255 10.70 -11.59 25.20
CA VAL A 255 9.34 -11.24 24.82
C VAL A 255 8.53 -12.50 24.55
N ALA A 256 9.01 -13.41 23.69
CA ALA A 256 8.33 -14.65 23.34
C ALA A 256 8.02 -15.51 24.57
N LYS A 257 9.02 -15.74 25.43
CA LYS A 257 8.84 -16.49 26.69
C LYS A 257 7.74 -15.89 27.55
N ARG A 258 7.70 -14.56 27.69
CA ARG A 258 6.70 -13.89 28.52
C ARG A 258 5.30 -13.92 27.93
N LEU A 259 5.18 -13.83 26.61
CA LEU A 259 3.89 -14.00 25.94
C LEU A 259 3.34 -15.41 26.19
N VAL A 260 4.19 -16.43 26.10
CA VAL A 260 3.83 -17.82 26.41
C VAL A 260 3.42 -17.97 27.88
N GLN A 261 4.21 -17.45 28.82
CA GLN A 261 3.87 -17.46 30.25
C GLN A 261 2.55 -16.71 30.54
N ALA A 262 2.31 -15.59 29.87
CA ALA A 262 1.09 -14.81 30.06
C ALA A 262 -0.14 -15.59 29.56
N ARG A 263 -0.08 -16.22 28.37
CA ARG A 263 -1.21 -17.01 27.85
C ARG A 263 -1.47 -18.31 28.60
N GLU A 264 -0.46 -18.87 29.28
CA GLU A 264 -0.62 -20.03 30.17
C GLU A 264 -1.45 -19.68 31.41
N LEU A 265 -1.41 -18.43 31.87
CA LEU A 265 -2.23 -17.94 32.97
C LEU A 265 -3.64 -17.57 32.49
N GLU A 266 -3.72 -16.76 31.42
CA GLU A 266 -4.97 -16.37 30.80
C GLU A 266 -4.73 -16.05 29.31
N PRO A 267 -5.56 -16.59 28.38
CA PRO A 267 -5.45 -16.27 26.96
C PRO A 267 -5.44 -14.76 26.71
N ILE A 268 -4.53 -14.31 25.84
CA ILE A 268 -4.37 -12.89 25.50
C ILE A 268 -5.36 -12.57 24.39
N ARG A 269 -6.41 -11.80 24.69
CA ARG A 269 -7.53 -11.48 23.80
C ARG A 269 -7.59 -10.04 23.34
N THR A 270 -6.94 -9.12 24.06
CA THR A 270 -7.01 -7.68 23.75
C THR A 270 -5.66 -7.04 23.48
N THR A 271 -5.67 -5.92 22.76
CA THR A 271 -4.47 -5.14 22.47
C THR A 271 -3.80 -4.63 23.75
N HIS A 272 -4.56 -4.21 24.78
CA HIS A 272 -3.96 -3.83 26.06
C HIS A 272 -3.36 -5.01 26.82
N GLN A 273 -3.98 -6.20 26.79
CA GLN A 273 -3.41 -7.39 27.41
C GLN A 273 -2.06 -7.76 26.78
N LEU A 274 -1.97 -7.71 25.45
CA LEU A 274 -0.71 -7.90 24.73
C LEU A 274 0.32 -6.82 25.12
N ALA A 275 -0.08 -5.54 25.10
CA ALA A 275 0.81 -4.43 25.45
C ALA A 275 1.33 -4.55 26.88
N LYS A 276 0.51 -5.01 27.83
CA LYS A 276 0.89 -5.29 29.22
C LYS A 276 1.88 -6.45 29.30
N ALA A 277 1.60 -7.57 28.63
CA ALA A 277 2.48 -8.75 28.62
C ALA A 277 3.88 -8.40 28.09
N VAL A 278 3.97 -7.57 27.05
CA VAL A 278 5.24 -7.06 26.53
C VAL A 278 5.84 -5.99 27.44
N GLY A 279 5.04 -5.04 27.96
CA GLY A 279 5.50 -3.91 28.77
C GLY A 279 6.23 -4.34 30.06
N HIS A 280 5.82 -5.45 30.68
CA HIS A 280 6.53 -5.99 31.83
C HIS A 280 7.98 -6.40 31.51
N THR A 281 8.35 -6.64 30.24
CA THR A 281 9.72 -7.03 29.81
C THR A 281 10.80 -6.06 30.27
N GLN A 282 10.47 -4.78 30.38
CA GLN A 282 11.43 -3.73 30.71
C GLN A 282 11.55 -3.41 32.21
N ILE A 283 10.73 -4.02 33.08
CA ILE A 283 10.74 -3.75 34.52
C ILE A 283 11.56 -4.78 35.31
N GLY A 284 11.91 -5.92 34.71
CA GLY A 284 12.63 -7.01 35.39
C GLY A 284 14.00 -7.30 34.80
N GLY A 285 15.03 -6.57 35.24
CA GLY A 285 16.43 -7.03 35.15
C GLY A 285 17.40 -6.09 34.43
N LYS A 286 18.15 -5.29 35.21
CA LYS A 286 19.55 -4.85 35.04
C LYS A 286 20.11 -4.33 33.69
N LEU A 287 19.38 -4.32 32.57
CA LEU A 287 19.82 -3.75 31.28
C LEU A 287 19.16 -2.40 30.93
N GLY A 288 18.28 -1.86 31.80
CA GLY A 288 17.70 -0.51 31.67
C GLY A 288 18.46 0.60 32.40
N ARG A 289 19.56 0.31 33.10
CA ARG A 289 20.42 1.31 33.77
C ARG A 289 21.58 1.78 32.88
N GLY A 290 21.28 2.02 31.61
CA GLY A 290 22.18 2.67 30.64
C GLY A 290 21.79 4.10 30.28
N GLY A 291 20.79 4.69 30.94
CA GLY A 291 20.30 6.02 30.59
C GLY A 291 19.51 6.69 31.71
N ARG A 292 20.23 7.18 32.72
CA ARG A 292 19.93 8.29 33.66
C ARG A 292 18.64 8.20 34.49
N GLY A 293 18.82 8.38 35.80
CA GLY A 293 17.75 8.64 36.78
C GLY A 293 17.03 9.98 36.54
N PRO A 294 16.20 10.44 37.49
CA PRO A 294 15.34 11.60 37.33
C PRO A 294 16.19 12.88 37.29
N GLY A 295 16.66 13.22 36.10
CA GLY A 295 17.51 14.36 35.83
C GLY A 295 16.99 15.08 34.60
N LYS A 296 16.45 16.28 34.86
CA LYS A 296 16.08 17.35 33.94
C LYS A 296 16.85 17.29 32.61
N GLY A 297 16.10 17.16 31.52
CA GLY A 297 16.60 17.14 30.16
C GLY A 297 15.43 17.18 29.19
N GLU A 298 14.75 18.32 29.17
CA GLU A 298 13.79 18.68 28.13
C GLU A 298 14.52 18.64 26.78
N GLY A 299 14.21 17.69 25.89
CA GLY A 299 14.73 17.69 24.52
C GLY A 299 15.34 16.40 23.95
N LYS A 300 15.17 15.21 24.54
CA LYS A 300 15.51 13.94 23.86
C LYS A 300 14.32 12.98 23.83
N GLY A 301 13.94 12.61 22.60
CA GLY A 301 12.67 11.99 22.24
C GLY A 301 12.24 10.80 23.10
N LYS A 302 10.93 10.78 23.42
CA LYS A 302 10.24 9.61 23.97
C LYS A 302 10.57 8.40 23.08
N GLY A 303 11.22 7.38 23.66
CA GLY A 303 11.50 6.13 22.93
C GLY A 303 10.21 5.51 22.40
N VAL A 304 10.33 4.76 21.30
CA VAL A 304 9.22 3.97 20.74
C VAL A 304 8.70 3.01 21.82
N HIS A 305 7.38 2.94 21.99
CA HIS A 305 6.78 2.11 23.03
C HIS A 305 7.23 0.64 22.88
N PRO A 306 7.57 -0.07 23.97
CA PRO A 306 8.15 -1.43 23.89
C PRO A 306 7.30 -2.44 23.12
N ALA A 307 5.97 -2.29 23.14
CA ALA A 307 5.06 -3.17 22.42
C ALA A 307 5.04 -2.95 20.90
N THR A 308 5.51 -1.81 20.39
CA THR A 308 5.37 -1.42 18.97
C THR A 308 5.94 -2.46 18.02
N ARG A 309 7.12 -3.02 18.35
CA ARG A 309 7.80 -4.03 17.53
C ARG A 309 7.09 -5.38 17.54
N THR A 310 6.51 -5.76 18.68
CA THR A 310 5.71 -6.99 18.78
C THR A 310 4.41 -6.85 18.00
N PHE A 311 3.74 -5.70 18.08
CA PHE A 311 2.56 -5.39 17.27
C PHE A 311 2.90 -5.45 15.77
N GLN A 312 4.00 -4.81 15.35
CA GLN A 312 4.49 -4.90 13.97
C GLN A 312 4.75 -6.36 13.56
N ALA A 313 5.42 -7.15 14.39
CA ALA A 313 5.73 -8.54 14.08
C ALA A 313 4.49 -9.40 13.89
N LEU A 314 3.50 -9.27 14.78
CA LEU A 314 2.24 -9.99 14.69
C LEU A 314 1.44 -9.55 13.46
N ARG A 315 1.35 -8.24 13.20
CA ARG A 315 0.67 -7.69 12.03
C ARG A 315 1.23 -8.24 10.72
N ILE A 316 2.56 -8.20 10.59
CA ILE A 316 3.27 -8.74 9.43
C ILE A 316 3.01 -10.24 9.27
N ALA A 317 3.05 -11.01 10.37
CA ALA A 317 2.84 -12.46 10.33
C ALA A 317 1.39 -12.83 9.96
N VAL A 318 0.40 -12.16 10.55
CA VAL A 318 -1.03 -12.38 10.29
C VAL A 318 -1.38 -12.09 8.83
N ASN A 319 -0.79 -11.03 8.26
CA ASN A 319 -1.16 -10.55 6.94
C ASN A 319 -0.19 -10.99 5.83
N ASP A 320 0.87 -11.73 6.14
CA ASP A 320 1.93 -12.10 5.20
C ASP A 320 2.45 -10.89 4.39
N GLU A 321 2.61 -9.75 5.05
CA GLU A 321 2.82 -8.45 4.37
C GLU A 321 4.08 -8.46 3.49
N LEU A 322 5.16 -9.04 4.00
CA LEU A 322 6.45 -9.08 3.31
C LEU A 322 6.44 -10.06 2.13
N GLY A 323 5.85 -11.25 2.30
CA GLY A 323 5.75 -12.23 1.23
C GLY A 323 4.93 -11.70 0.06
N LYS A 324 3.78 -11.08 0.36
CA LYS A 324 2.94 -10.41 -0.64
C LYS A 324 3.67 -9.30 -1.38
N LEU A 325 4.48 -8.50 -0.68
CA LEU A 325 5.28 -7.44 -1.30
C LEU A 325 6.37 -8.01 -2.22
N GLU A 326 7.09 -9.04 -1.78
CA GLU A 326 8.12 -9.71 -2.58
C GLU A 326 7.54 -10.32 -3.87
N GLU A 327 6.34 -10.90 -3.79
CA GLU A 327 5.61 -11.44 -4.94
C GLU A 327 5.11 -10.33 -5.88
N ALA A 328 4.60 -9.22 -5.34
CA ALA A 328 3.96 -8.17 -6.13
C ALA A 328 4.93 -7.32 -6.96
N LEU A 329 6.10 -6.97 -6.41
CA LEU A 329 6.98 -5.97 -7.02
C LEU A 329 7.48 -6.35 -8.42
N PRO A 330 7.92 -7.59 -8.71
CA PRO A 330 8.29 -7.99 -10.07
C PRO A 330 7.16 -7.78 -11.07
N TYR A 331 5.93 -8.17 -10.72
CA TYR A 331 4.77 -8.01 -11.60
C TYR A 331 4.37 -6.55 -11.79
N ALA A 332 4.45 -5.72 -10.73
CA ALA A 332 4.20 -4.29 -10.86
C ALA A 332 5.18 -3.62 -11.84
N ILE A 333 6.47 -3.96 -11.75
CA ILE A 333 7.52 -3.44 -12.65
C ILE A 333 7.32 -3.95 -14.10
N GLU A 334 6.85 -5.18 -14.27
CA GLU A 334 6.55 -5.74 -15.58
C GLU A 334 5.31 -5.10 -16.22
N ALA A 335 4.29 -4.79 -15.42
CA ALA A 335 3.00 -4.30 -15.90
C ALA A 335 3.06 -2.85 -16.43
N LEU A 336 4.02 -2.04 -15.97
CA LEU A 336 4.16 -0.64 -16.40
C LEU A 336 4.32 -0.51 -17.92
N ALA A 337 3.73 0.54 -18.48
CA ALA A 337 4.10 1.02 -19.80
C ALA A 337 5.56 1.52 -19.81
N PRO A 338 6.27 1.46 -20.95
CA PRO A 338 7.55 2.13 -21.11
C PRO A 338 7.46 3.61 -20.71
N GLY A 339 8.42 4.10 -19.94
CA GLY A 339 8.39 5.45 -19.36
C GLY A 339 7.48 5.62 -18.14
N GLY A 340 6.65 4.63 -17.80
CA GLY A 340 5.77 4.67 -16.63
C GLY A 340 6.52 4.54 -15.30
N ARG A 341 5.89 4.97 -14.21
CA ARG A 341 6.51 5.01 -12.87
C ARG A 341 5.85 4.09 -11.85
N LEU A 342 6.65 3.40 -11.05
CA LEU A 342 6.21 2.71 -9.83
C LEU A 342 6.70 3.50 -8.63
N ALA A 343 5.75 4.01 -7.85
CA ALA A 343 5.96 4.66 -6.56
C ALA A 343 5.58 3.70 -5.43
N VAL A 344 6.46 3.52 -4.46
CA VAL A 344 6.21 2.69 -3.27
C VAL A 344 6.53 3.47 -2.01
N ILE A 345 5.54 3.64 -1.14
CA ILE A 345 5.70 4.20 0.21
C ILE A 345 5.82 3.03 1.18
N SER A 346 6.89 3.00 1.96
CA SER A 346 7.13 2.00 3.00
C SER A 346 7.20 2.67 4.37
N PHE A 347 6.77 1.99 5.42
CA PHE A 347 6.69 2.55 6.77
C PHE A 347 7.67 1.91 7.75
N HIS A 348 8.31 0.82 7.36
CA HIS A 348 9.39 0.22 8.13
C HIS A 348 10.55 -0.30 7.26
N SER A 349 11.65 -0.58 7.94
CA SER A 349 12.92 -1.06 7.37
C SER A 349 12.76 -2.32 6.51
N LEU A 350 11.92 -3.27 6.93
CA LEU A 350 11.74 -4.54 6.24
C LEU A 350 11.13 -4.35 4.84
N GLU A 351 10.04 -3.58 4.72
CA GLU A 351 9.43 -3.20 3.44
C GLU A 351 10.42 -2.42 2.57
N ASP A 352 11.02 -1.36 3.11
CA ASP A 352 11.98 -0.49 2.39
C ASP A 352 13.14 -1.30 1.80
N ARG A 353 13.61 -2.32 2.54
CA ARG A 353 14.66 -3.24 2.09
C ARG A 353 14.21 -4.08 0.90
N ILE A 354 13.02 -4.67 0.97
CA ILE A 354 12.44 -5.46 -0.14
C ILE A 354 12.28 -4.59 -1.39
N VAL A 355 11.71 -3.39 -1.25
CA VAL A 355 11.55 -2.44 -2.36
C VAL A 355 12.90 -2.07 -2.95
N LYS A 356 13.88 -1.71 -2.10
CA LYS A 356 15.25 -1.41 -2.55
C LYS A 356 15.85 -2.57 -3.33
N HIS A 357 15.70 -3.81 -2.87
CA HIS A 357 16.30 -4.97 -3.53
C HIS A 357 15.62 -5.27 -4.86
N ALA A 358 14.29 -5.18 -4.93
CA ALA A 358 13.55 -5.31 -6.18
C ALA A 358 13.98 -4.24 -7.20
N PHE A 359 14.13 -3.00 -6.76
CA PHE A 359 14.55 -1.90 -7.64
C PHE A 359 16.00 -2.08 -8.09
N CYS A 360 16.92 -2.50 -7.20
CA CYS A 360 18.30 -2.83 -7.58
C CYS A 360 18.33 -3.88 -8.71
N ARG A 361 17.57 -4.97 -8.57
CA ARG A 361 17.46 -5.99 -9.61
C ARG A 361 16.94 -5.40 -10.92
N ALA A 362 15.86 -4.61 -10.88
CA ALA A 362 15.25 -4.01 -12.06
C ALA A 362 16.16 -3.02 -12.81
N ILE A 363 17.09 -2.37 -12.10
CA ILE A 363 18.06 -1.45 -12.71
C ILE A 363 19.41 -2.11 -13.06
N GLY A 364 19.51 -3.44 -12.99
CA GLY A 364 20.74 -4.17 -13.29
C GLY A 364 21.86 -3.96 -12.27
N LYS A 365 21.53 -3.78 -10.99
CA LYS A 365 22.52 -3.63 -9.90
C LYS A 365 22.45 -4.79 -8.92
N PRO A 366 23.60 -5.19 -8.34
CA PRO A 366 23.64 -6.23 -7.31
C PRO A 366 22.88 -5.79 -6.06
N THR A 367 22.15 -6.70 -5.44
CA THR A 367 21.65 -6.51 -4.08
C THR A 367 22.77 -6.72 -3.06
N PRO A 368 22.61 -6.29 -1.79
CA PRO A 368 23.62 -6.52 -0.75
C PRO A 368 24.04 -7.99 -0.61
N GLU A 369 23.12 -8.94 -0.80
CA GLU A 369 23.40 -10.38 -0.77
C GLU A 369 24.26 -10.84 -1.96
N GLN A 370 24.20 -10.12 -3.07
CA GLN A 370 24.95 -10.39 -4.29
C GLN A 370 26.26 -9.59 -4.36
N GLU A 371 26.50 -8.62 -3.46
CA GLU A 371 27.74 -7.86 -3.40
C GLU A 371 29.00 -8.74 -3.36
N PRO A 372 29.05 -9.86 -2.61
CA PRO A 372 30.21 -10.76 -2.63
C PRO A 372 30.56 -11.29 -4.02
N LEU A 373 29.58 -11.42 -4.94
CA LEU A 373 29.80 -11.88 -6.32
C LEU A 373 30.49 -10.83 -7.20
N THR A 374 30.55 -9.58 -6.74
CA THR A 374 31.20 -8.48 -7.47
C THR A 374 32.72 -8.44 -7.26
N TYR A 375 33.25 -9.27 -6.34
CA TYR A 375 34.66 -9.35 -5.99
C TYR A 375 35.16 -10.80 -6.15
N GLY A 376 35.34 -11.27 -7.38
CA GLY A 376 35.87 -12.62 -7.61
C GLY A 376 36.01 -13.01 -9.09
N PRO A 377 36.52 -14.23 -9.38
CA PRO A 377 36.47 -14.80 -10.73
C PRO A 377 35.02 -14.86 -11.24
N GLY A 378 34.78 -14.43 -12.47
CA GLY A 378 33.41 -14.34 -13.03
C GLY A 378 32.65 -13.06 -12.67
N LYS A 379 33.26 -12.10 -11.95
CA LYS A 379 32.59 -10.82 -11.63
C LYS A 379 32.17 -10.03 -12.87
N TYR A 380 32.95 -10.09 -13.95
CA TYR A 380 32.65 -9.35 -15.18
C TYR A 380 31.42 -9.93 -15.87
N ASP A 381 31.38 -11.25 -16.06
CA ASP A 381 30.22 -11.97 -16.60
C ASP A 381 28.95 -11.71 -15.76
N PHE A 382 29.08 -11.70 -14.43
CA PHE A 382 27.97 -11.38 -13.52
C PHE A 382 27.47 -9.94 -13.69
N LEU A 383 28.38 -8.96 -13.73
CA LEU A 383 28.01 -7.55 -13.90
C LEU A 383 27.43 -7.27 -15.29
N GLU A 384 27.94 -7.93 -16.33
CA GLU A 384 27.42 -7.84 -17.70
C GLU A 384 26.00 -8.44 -17.78
N ALA A 385 25.77 -9.61 -17.20
CA ALA A 385 24.45 -10.21 -17.13
C ALA A 385 23.45 -9.33 -16.35
N LEU A 386 23.89 -8.68 -15.27
CA LEU A 386 23.07 -7.73 -14.53
C LEU A 386 22.70 -6.51 -15.39
N GLU A 387 23.66 -5.84 -16.03
CA GLU A 387 23.37 -4.68 -16.88
C GLU A 387 22.46 -5.07 -18.06
N ALA A 388 22.66 -6.25 -18.66
CA ALA A 388 21.81 -6.77 -19.72
C ALA A 388 20.35 -7.05 -19.26
N SER A 389 20.15 -7.33 -17.97
CA SER A 389 18.82 -7.56 -17.37
C SER A 389 18.07 -6.29 -16.98
N LYS A 390 18.67 -5.11 -17.18
CA LYS A 390 18.11 -3.82 -16.80
C LYS A 390 16.85 -3.49 -17.59
N VAL A 391 15.77 -3.24 -16.87
CA VAL A 391 14.44 -2.91 -17.43
C VAL A 391 13.91 -1.57 -16.94
N ALA A 392 14.66 -0.86 -16.10
CA ALA A 392 14.21 0.35 -15.43
C ALA A 392 15.37 1.27 -15.01
N THR A 393 15.02 2.47 -14.55
CA THR A 393 15.91 3.45 -13.92
C THR A 393 15.33 3.94 -12.60
N LEU A 394 16.19 4.35 -11.67
CA LEU A 394 15.76 4.97 -10.41
C LEU A 394 15.48 6.45 -10.63
N VAL A 395 14.28 6.88 -10.27
CA VAL A 395 13.93 8.30 -10.13
C VAL A 395 14.49 8.82 -8.81
N THR A 396 14.34 8.05 -7.73
CA THR A 396 14.87 8.38 -6.40
C THR A 396 16.08 7.51 -6.05
N ARG A 397 17.29 8.09 -5.99
CA ARG A 397 18.50 7.34 -5.55
C ARG A 397 18.47 7.01 -4.05
N LYS A 398 18.02 7.96 -3.23
CA LYS A 398 17.68 7.79 -1.82
C LYS A 398 16.16 7.90 -1.69
N PRO A 399 15.53 7.24 -0.72
CA PRO A 399 14.10 7.41 -0.52
C PRO A 399 13.81 8.88 -0.21
N SER A 400 12.74 9.43 -0.78
CA SER A 400 12.18 10.69 -0.29
C SER A 400 11.59 10.45 1.09
N LEU A 401 11.66 11.47 1.95
CA LEU A 401 11.11 11.45 3.29
C LEU A 401 10.04 12.53 3.40
N PRO A 402 9.03 12.37 4.26
CA PRO A 402 8.05 13.42 4.49
C PRO A 402 8.72 14.65 5.11
N SER A 403 8.12 15.81 4.85
CA SER A 403 8.54 17.07 5.47
C SER A 403 8.35 17.07 7.00
N ASP A 404 9.09 17.95 7.68
CA ASP A 404 8.96 18.13 9.13
C ASP A 404 7.55 18.59 9.52
N ASP A 405 6.93 19.47 8.72
CA ASP A 405 5.55 19.93 8.92
C ASP A 405 4.54 18.78 8.82
N GLU A 406 4.70 17.90 7.84
CA GLU A 406 3.87 16.71 7.72
C GLU A 406 4.08 15.76 8.91
N CYS A 407 5.33 15.57 9.35
CA CYS A 407 5.63 14.74 10.51
C CYS A 407 5.04 15.30 11.82
N ALA A 408 4.93 16.63 11.91
CA ALA A 408 4.31 17.32 13.04
C ALA A 408 2.78 17.17 13.02
N ALA A 409 2.16 17.36 11.86
CA ALA A 409 0.71 17.24 11.67
C ALA A 409 0.23 15.78 11.72
N ASN A 410 1.02 14.86 11.18
CA ASN A 410 0.75 13.44 11.12
C ASN A 410 1.98 12.65 11.61
N PRO A 411 2.07 12.34 12.92
CA PRO A 411 3.17 11.56 13.48
C PRO A 411 3.38 10.18 12.82
N ARG A 412 2.36 9.63 12.13
CA ARG A 412 2.44 8.35 11.41
C ARG A 412 3.30 8.43 10.15
N ALA A 413 3.39 9.62 9.54
CA ALA A 413 4.21 9.85 8.35
C ALA A 413 5.72 9.74 8.67
N ARG A 414 6.16 9.96 9.90
CA ARG A 414 7.58 10.06 10.27
C ARG A 414 8.50 8.94 9.77
N SER A 415 7.98 7.72 9.69
CA SER A 415 8.76 6.55 9.23
C SER A 415 8.59 6.24 7.74
N ALA A 416 7.74 7.00 7.05
CA ALA A 416 7.44 6.81 5.64
C ALA A 416 8.66 7.11 4.77
N LYS A 417 8.83 6.28 3.75
CA LYS A 417 9.89 6.37 2.75
C LYS A 417 9.31 6.08 1.39
N LEU A 418 9.37 7.07 0.51
CA LEU A 418 8.95 6.93 -0.87
C LEU A 418 10.14 6.55 -1.75
N ARG A 419 10.01 5.46 -2.52
CA ARG A 419 10.91 5.10 -3.61
C ARG A 419 10.18 5.10 -4.93
N VAL A 420 10.83 5.62 -5.97
CA VAL A 420 10.26 5.71 -7.32
C VAL A 420 11.21 5.13 -8.35
N LEU A 421 10.68 4.24 -9.16
CA LEU A 421 11.31 3.60 -10.32
C LEU A 421 10.59 4.05 -11.60
N GLN A 422 11.31 4.22 -12.70
CA GLN A 422 10.74 4.45 -14.02
C GLN A 422 11.11 3.30 -14.97
N LYS A 423 10.11 2.75 -15.66
CA LYS A 423 10.30 1.71 -16.68
C LYS A 423 11.04 2.27 -17.90
N LEU A 424 11.96 1.50 -18.46
CA LEU A 424 12.66 1.83 -19.71
C LEU A 424 11.77 1.65 -20.94
#